data_AF-V4JB13-F1
#
_entry.id   AF-V4JB13-F1
#
_cell.length_a   1.000
_cell.length_b   1.000
_cell.length_c   1.000
_cell.angle_alpha   90.00
_cell.angle_beta   90.00
_cell.angle_gamma   90.00
#
_symmetry.space_group_name_H-M   'P 1'
#
loop_
_entity.id
_entity.type
_entity.pdbx_description
1 polymer ?
#
loop_
_entity_poly.entity_id
_entity_poly.type
_entity_poly.pdbx_seq_one_letter_code
_entity_poly.pdbx_strand_id
1 'polypeptide(L)'
;MNDTLALARSSILAPVGLGDTDLDRLIGALRSPAIDAADIYFQSSRLQSWVLEDGIIKDGSFQIDQGAGVRAIAGEKTGFAYSDELQLEALEQAASTARAIAGGGQEGQVRINSAPVTKRLYEPLNPILSLTDEAKVELLHQVDAEARRADPRVSQVVTSLVAVQDTILVLTDDGRMSADVRPLVRLNVNIVAEQDGRREQGHSGGGARQELNFFLEQDRALGYAREAVRQALVSLEAGAAPAGSMTVVLGAGWPGVLLHEAIGHGLEGDFNRKAPRLLLAALASGLRPRASTWSTTAPCLAAAAR
;
A
#
# COMPACT_ATOMS: atom_id res chain seq x y z
N MET A 1 5.67 -8.83 -23.52
CA MET A 1 5.58 -7.76 -22.51
C MET A 1 4.14 -7.71 -22.06
N ASN A 2 3.85 -7.97 -20.78
CA ASN A 2 2.47 -7.90 -20.29
C ASN A 2 2.04 -6.43 -20.21
N ASP A 3 1.02 -6.07 -20.97
CA ASP A 3 0.38 -4.75 -20.95
C ASP A 3 -0.54 -4.66 -19.73
N THR A 4 -0.22 -3.79 -18.77
CA THR A 4 -1.02 -3.60 -17.54
C THR A 4 -2.42 -3.10 -17.85
N LEU A 5 -2.58 -2.34 -18.95
CA LEU A 5 -3.89 -1.88 -19.39
C LEU A 5 -4.74 -3.04 -19.89
N ALA A 6 -4.17 -3.91 -20.73
CA ALA A 6 -4.86 -5.12 -21.17
C ALA A 6 -5.24 -6.02 -19.99
N LEU A 7 -4.34 -6.20 -19.02
CA LEU A 7 -4.63 -6.98 -17.80
C LEU A 7 -5.78 -6.37 -17.01
N ALA A 8 -5.75 -5.07 -16.69
CA ALA A 8 -6.81 -4.40 -15.95
C ALA A 8 -8.15 -4.44 -16.69
N ARG A 9 -8.17 -4.23 -18.01
CA ARG A 9 -9.40 -4.35 -18.81
C ARG A 9 -9.97 -5.76 -18.76
N SER A 10 -9.11 -6.79 -18.84
CA SER A 10 -9.54 -8.19 -18.78
C SER A 10 -10.03 -8.63 -17.40
N SER A 11 -9.48 -8.06 -16.32
CA SER A 11 -9.81 -8.47 -14.95
C SER A 11 -10.92 -7.64 -14.32
N ILE A 12 -11.11 -6.38 -14.73
CA ILE A 12 -12.08 -5.45 -14.14
C ILE A 12 -13.28 -5.25 -15.06
N LEU A 13 -13.07 -4.90 -16.33
CA LEU A 13 -14.15 -4.42 -17.20
C LEU A 13 -14.85 -5.55 -17.96
N ALA A 14 -14.07 -6.44 -18.59
CA ALA A 14 -14.61 -7.52 -19.40
C ALA A 14 -15.56 -8.47 -18.64
N PRO A 15 -15.32 -8.83 -17.35
CA PRO A 15 -16.20 -9.71 -16.60
C PRO A 15 -17.60 -9.13 -16.35
N VAL A 16 -17.72 -7.80 -16.35
CA VAL A 16 -19.00 -7.08 -16.15
C VAL A 16 -19.56 -6.48 -17.44
N GLY A 17 -18.93 -6.77 -18.58
CA GLY A 17 -19.40 -6.34 -19.89
C GLY A 17 -19.21 -4.86 -20.21
N LEU A 18 -18.39 -4.12 -19.45
CA LEU A 18 -18.12 -2.70 -19.71
C LEU A 18 -17.20 -2.54 -20.93
N GLY A 19 -17.73 -1.92 -21.98
CA GLY A 19 -16.98 -1.55 -23.19
C GLY A 19 -16.59 -0.08 -23.23
N ASP A 20 -15.83 0.31 -24.26
CA ASP A 20 -15.38 1.70 -24.42
C ASP A 20 -16.55 2.69 -24.56
N THR A 21 -17.64 2.28 -25.22
CA THR A 21 -18.87 3.10 -25.33
C THR A 21 -19.50 3.40 -23.97
N ASP A 22 -19.47 2.44 -23.04
CA ASP A 22 -20.04 2.61 -21.70
C ASP A 22 -19.15 3.55 -20.88
N LEU A 23 -17.84 3.36 -20.98
CA LEU A 23 -16.86 4.24 -20.33
C LEU A 23 -16.91 5.67 -20.86
N ASP A 24 -17.02 5.85 -22.18
CA ASP A 24 -17.20 7.16 -22.84
C ASP A 24 -18.47 7.85 -22.33
N ARG A 25 -19.56 7.09 -22.15
CA ARG A 25 -20.81 7.61 -21.57
C ARG A 25 -20.62 8.02 -20.12
N LEU A 26 -20.01 7.16 -19.29
CA LEU A 26 -19.81 7.40 -17.86
C LEU A 26 -18.96 8.65 -17.61
N ILE A 27 -17.79 8.74 -18.24
CA ILE A 27 -16.92 9.91 -18.09
C ILE A 27 -17.51 11.15 -18.75
N GLY A 28 -18.23 10.97 -19.86
CA GLY A 28 -18.95 12.02 -20.56
C GLY A 28 -20.07 12.65 -19.72
N ALA A 29 -20.75 11.85 -18.88
CA ALA A 29 -21.77 12.33 -17.97
C ALA A 29 -21.21 13.32 -16.92
N LEU A 30 -19.94 13.17 -16.54
CA LEU A 30 -19.26 14.07 -15.60
C LEU A 30 -18.86 15.42 -16.21
N ARG A 31 -18.97 15.60 -17.53
CA ARG A 31 -18.59 16.87 -18.15
C ARG A 31 -19.57 17.98 -17.80
N SER A 32 -19.01 19.11 -17.38
CA SER A 32 -19.74 20.36 -17.17
C SER A 32 -18.75 21.52 -17.26
N PRO A 33 -19.13 22.70 -17.78
CA PRO A 33 -18.28 23.90 -17.73
C PRO A 33 -17.86 24.31 -16.31
N ALA A 34 -18.56 23.83 -15.28
CA ALA A 34 -18.26 24.08 -13.87
C ALA A 34 -17.35 23.01 -13.24
N ILE A 35 -17.00 21.95 -13.97
CA ILE A 35 -16.12 20.86 -13.51
C ILE A 35 -14.74 21.07 -14.16
N ASP A 36 -13.73 21.23 -13.33
CA ASP A 36 -12.33 21.46 -13.74
C ASP A 36 -11.61 20.14 -14.07
N ALA A 37 -11.99 19.06 -13.39
CA ALA A 37 -11.45 17.73 -13.60
C ALA A 37 -12.42 16.65 -13.10
N ALA A 38 -12.43 15.50 -13.77
CA ALA A 38 -13.16 14.32 -13.32
C ALA A 38 -12.42 13.03 -13.64
N ASP A 39 -12.61 12.01 -12.81
CA ASP A 39 -12.07 10.68 -13.03
C ASP A 39 -12.99 9.57 -12.52
N ILE A 40 -12.76 8.39 -13.09
CA ILE A 40 -13.30 7.11 -12.62
C ILE A 40 -12.10 6.23 -12.29
N TYR A 41 -12.02 5.81 -11.04
CA TYR A 41 -11.00 4.92 -10.49
C TYR A 41 -11.62 3.56 -10.24
N PHE A 42 -11.25 2.55 -11.02
CA PHE A 42 -11.63 1.17 -10.80
C PHE A 42 -10.54 0.41 -10.06
N GLN A 43 -10.94 -0.52 -9.21
CA GLN A 43 -10.04 -1.37 -8.46
C GLN A 43 -10.59 -2.80 -8.36
N SER A 44 -9.69 -3.78 -8.44
CA SER A 44 -9.93 -5.16 -8.04
C SER A 44 -8.71 -5.65 -7.25
N SER A 45 -8.95 -6.00 -6.00
CA SER A 45 -7.94 -6.45 -5.06
C SER A 45 -8.22 -7.89 -4.65
N ARG A 46 -7.17 -8.70 -4.62
CA ARG A 46 -7.18 -10.04 -4.02
C ARG A 46 -6.14 -10.06 -2.92
N LEU A 47 -6.56 -10.42 -1.71
CA LEU A 47 -5.69 -10.55 -0.56
C LEU A 47 -5.81 -11.96 -0.01
N GLN A 48 -4.68 -12.59 0.27
CA GLN A 48 -4.61 -13.80 1.07
C GLN A 48 -3.75 -13.53 2.30
N SER A 49 -4.23 -13.94 3.48
CA SER A 49 -3.46 -13.85 4.72
C SER A 49 -3.48 -15.15 5.50
N TRP A 50 -2.38 -15.43 6.18
CA TRP A 50 -2.23 -16.57 7.09
C TRP A 50 -1.62 -16.08 8.39
N VAL A 51 -2.15 -16.55 9.52
CA VAL A 51 -1.63 -16.24 10.85
C VAL A 51 -1.36 -17.55 11.59
N LEU A 52 -0.12 -17.72 12.02
CA LEU A 52 0.30 -18.78 12.93
C LEU A 52 0.54 -18.19 14.31
N GLU A 53 0.00 -18.83 15.31
CA GLU A 53 0.26 -18.52 16.72
C GLU A 53 0.29 -19.83 17.51
N ASP A 54 1.28 -19.95 18.39
CA ASP A 54 1.51 -21.14 19.22
C ASP A 54 1.64 -22.44 18.42
N GLY A 55 2.41 -22.37 17.32
CA GLY A 55 2.69 -23.53 16.48
C GLY A 55 1.49 -24.07 15.72
N ILE A 56 0.36 -23.35 15.70
CA ILE A 56 -0.83 -23.71 14.93
C ILE A 56 -1.28 -22.55 14.04
N ILE A 57 -1.83 -22.88 12.86
CA ILE A 57 -2.50 -21.89 12.03
C ILE A 57 -3.80 -21.48 12.74
N LYS A 58 -3.86 -20.24 13.21
CA LYS A 58 -5.05 -19.67 13.88
C LYS A 58 -6.05 -19.11 12.90
N ASP A 59 -5.55 -18.49 11.84
CA ASP A 59 -6.38 -17.81 10.85
C ASP A 59 -5.80 -17.97 9.45
N GLY A 60 -6.70 -18.07 8.49
CA GLY A 60 -6.43 -18.15 7.07
C GLY A 60 -7.57 -17.46 6.34
N SER A 61 -7.28 -16.35 5.67
CA SER A 61 -8.30 -15.52 5.01
C SER A 61 -7.98 -15.34 3.54
N PHE A 62 -9.04 -15.25 2.74
CA PHE A 62 -8.96 -14.87 1.34
C PHE A 62 -10.07 -13.85 1.06
N GLN A 63 -9.67 -12.64 0.67
CA GLN A 63 -10.55 -11.51 0.43
C GLN A 63 -10.46 -11.10 -1.04
N ILE A 64 -11.61 -10.87 -1.66
CA ILE A 64 -11.72 -10.25 -2.97
C ILE A 64 -12.56 -9.00 -2.78
N ASP A 65 -11.96 -7.86 -3.09
CA ASP A 65 -12.66 -6.58 -3.12
C ASP A 65 -12.63 -6.04 -4.55
N GLN A 66 -13.71 -5.39 -4.97
CA GLN A 66 -13.77 -4.69 -6.23
C GLN A 66 -14.69 -3.50 -6.11
N GLY A 67 -14.50 -2.50 -6.97
CA GLY A 67 -15.37 -1.35 -7.03
C GLY A 67 -14.83 -0.25 -7.91
N ALA A 68 -15.60 0.82 -8.01
CA ALA A 68 -15.19 2.05 -8.67
C ALA A 68 -15.54 3.27 -7.84
N GLY A 69 -14.63 4.24 -7.81
CA GLY A 69 -14.85 5.58 -7.30
C GLY A 69 -14.97 6.57 -8.45
N VAL A 70 -15.90 7.51 -8.36
CA VAL A 70 -16.12 8.57 -9.34
C VAL A 70 -15.93 9.91 -8.68
N ARG A 71 -15.06 10.77 -9.24
CA ARG A 71 -14.82 12.12 -8.72
C ARG A 71 -15.14 13.18 -9.76
N ALA A 72 -15.70 14.29 -9.28
CA ALA A 72 -15.81 15.55 -10.00
C ALA A 72 -15.25 16.68 -9.13
N ILE A 73 -14.40 17.53 -9.71
CA ILE A 73 -13.71 18.61 -9.02
C ILE A 73 -14.16 19.94 -9.61
N ALA A 74 -14.54 20.89 -8.75
CA ALA A 74 -14.95 22.24 -9.12
C ALA A 74 -14.33 23.24 -8.14
N GLY A 75 -13.24 23.89 -8.56
CA GLY A 75 -12.38 24.71 -7.71
C GLY A 75 -11.84 23.91 -6.53
N GLU A 76 -12.24 24.28 -5.31
CA GLU A 76 -11.83 23.59 -4.07
C GLU A 76 -12.77 22.46 -3.65
N LYS A 77 -13.88 22.28 -4.37
CA LYS A 77 -14.92 21.32 -4.02
C LYS A 77 -14.66 19.99 -4.74
N THR A 78 -14.83 18.88 -4.02
CA THR A 78 -14.78 17.53 -4.60
C THR A 78 -16.10 16.81 -4.33
N GLY A 79 -16.78 16.44 -5.41
CA GLY A 79 -17.90 15.50 -5.37
C GLY A 79 -17.34 14.10 -5.56
N PHE A 80 -17.73 13.19 -4.70
CA PHE A 80 -17.25 11.81 -4.73
C PHE A 80 -18.40 10.86 -4.41
N ALA A 81 -18.48 9.78 -5.19
CA ALA A 81 -19.31 8.63 -4.91
C ALA A 81 -18.55 7.38 -5.33
N TYR A 82 -18.91 6.24 -4.75
CA TYR A 82 -18.29 4.96 -5.06
C TYR A 82 -19.33 3.86 -5.07
N SER A 83 -18.95 2.73 -5.66
CA SER A 83 -19.77 1.53 -5.75
C SER A 83 -18.86 0.31 -5.67
N ASP A 84 -19.27 -0.70 -4.89
CA ASP A 84 -18.65 -2.03 -4.86
C ASP A 84 -19.16 -2.90 -6.04
N GLU A 85 -20.21 -2.42 -6.70
CA GLU A 85 -20.80 -2.96 -7.92
C GLU A 85 -20.26 -2.23 -9.16
N LEU A 86 -19.78 -3.00 -10.13
CA LEU A 86 -19.20 -2.50 -11.39
C LEU A 86 -20.20 -2.48 -12.56
N GLN A 87 -21.47 -2.80 -12.30
CA GLN A 87 -22.54 -2.71 -13.28
C GLN A 87 -22.74 -1.25 -13.73
N LEU A 88 -23.07 -1.08 -15.01
CA LEU A 88 -23.20 0.25 -15.62
C LEU A 88 -24.16 1.16 -14.84
N GLU A 89 -25.30 0.64 -14.41
CA GLU A 89 -26.32 1.40 -13.69
C GLU A 89 -25.80 1.96 -12.35
N ALA A 90 -25.02 1.16 -11.62
CA ALA A 90 -24.41 1.57 -10.36
C ALA A 90 -23.37 2.68 -10.58
N LEU A 91 -22.58 2.56 -11.66
CA LEU A 91 -21.59 3.56 -12.04
C LEU A 91 -22.24 4.86 -12.54
N GLU A 92 -23.35 4.79 -13.28
CA GLU A 92 -24.13 5.95 -13.70
C GLU A 92 -24.70 6.69 -12.48
N GLN A 93 -25.19 5.95 -11.48
CA GLN A 93 -25.67 6.54 -10.22
C GLN A 93 -24.54 7.22 -9.42
N ALA A 94 -23.36 6.59 -9.35
CA ALA A 94 -22.18 7.19 -8.73
C ALA A 94 -21.75 8.47 -9.46
N ALA A 95 -21.70 8.44 -10.79
CA ALA A 95 -21.36 9.60 -11.61
C ALA A 95 -22.35 10.76 -11.42
N SER A 96 -23.65 10.47 -11.41
CA SER A 96 -24.71 11.45 -11.14
C SER A 96 -24.53 12.11 -9.76
N THR A 97 -24.24 11.30 -8.75
CA THR A 97 -24.02 11.77 -7.36
C THR A 97 -22.77 12.64 -7.24
N ALA A 98 -21.64 12.20 -7.82
CA ALA A 98 -20.39 12.95 -7.78
C ALA A 98 -20.54 14.31 -8.50
N ARG A 99 -21.25 14.34 -9.62
CA ARG A 99 -21.49 15.55 -10.42
C ARG A 99 -22.38 16.58 -9.74
N ALA A 100 -23.23 16.20 -8.79
CA ALA A 100 -24.18 17.10 -8.15
C ALA A 100 -23.51 18.34 -7.51
N ILE A 101 -22.21 18.26 -7.20
CA ILE A 101 -21.43 19.37 -6.62
C ILE A 101 -21.31 20.60 -7.53
N ALA A 102 -21.46 20.42 -8.85
CA ALA A 102 -21.29 21.45 -9.85
C ALA A 102 -22.60 22.14 -10.29
N GLY A 103 -23.75 21.81 -9.67
CA GLY A 103 -25.02 22.48 -9.95
C GLY A 103 -25.70 22.11 -11.28
N GLY A 104 -25.44 20.90 -11.80
CA GLY A 104 -25.94 20.43 -13.10
C GLY A 104 -24.88 20.54 -14.21
N GLY A 105 -25.03 19.77 -15.28
CA GLY A 105 -24.09 19.73 -16.40
C GLY A 105 -24.77 19.33 -17.70
N GLN A 106 -23.96 19.08 -18.75
CA GLN A 106 -24.41 18.65 -20.06
C GLN A 106 -23.81 17.28 -20.40
N GLU A 107 -24.47 16.49 -21.26
CA GLU A 107 -23.86 15.27 -21.81
C GLU A 107 -22.81 15.65 -22.87
N GLY A 108 -21.64 15.01 -22.85
CA GLY A 108 -20.59 15.22 -23.85
C GLY A 108 -19.80 13.95 -24.14
N GLN A 109 -19.32 13.77 -25.37
CA GLN A 109 -18.46 12.63 -25.72
C GLN A 109 -16.99 12.91 -25.35
N VAL A 110 -16.34 11.93 -24.75
CA VAL A 110 -14.88 11.88 -24.55
C VAL A 110 -14.34 10.78 -25.45
N ARG A 111 -13.13 10.95 -26.00
CA ARG A 111 -12.44 9.85 -26.69
C ARG A 111 -11.45 9.23 -25.73
N ILE A 112 -11.63 7.96 -25.39
CA ILE A 112 -10.67 7.21 -24.59
C ILE A 112 -9.37 6.99 -25.37
N ASN A 113 -8.25 7.33 -24.75
CA ASN A 113 -6.89 7.08 -25.24
C ASN A 113 -6.07 6.40 -24.14
N SER A 114 -5.26 5.41 -24.50
CA SER A 114 -4.32 4.80 -23.57
C SER A 114 -3.15 5.74 -23.27
N ALA A 115 -2.78 5.85 -21.99
CA ALA A 115 -1.56 6.54 -21.59
C ALA A 115 -0.36 5.58 -21.63
N PRO A 116 0.79 5.98 -22.17
CA PRO A 116 1.98 5.12 -22.18
C PRO A 116 2.55 4.94 -20.77
N VAL A 117 2.93 3.70 -20.42
CA VAL A 117 3.67 3.41 -19.19
C VAL A 117 5.12 3.89 -19.34
N THR A 118 5.52 4.89 -18.56
CA THR A 118 6.84 5.54 -18.70
C THR A 118 7.98 4.81 -17.98
N LYS A 119 7.68 4.05 -16.92
CA LYS A 119 8.65 3.22 -16.18
C LYS A 119 7.95 2.10 -15.42
N ARG A 120 8.41 0.86 -15.59
CA ARG A 120 7.95 -0.28 -14.79
C ARG A 120 8.77 -0.37 -13.50
N LEU A 121 8.10 -0.33 -12.35
CA LEU A 121 8.75 -0.39 -11.02
C LEU A 121 8.74 -1.79 -10.39
N TYR A 122 7.84 -2.65 -10.85
CA TYR A 122 7.63 -4.02 -10.42
C TYR A 122 6.87 -4.78 -11.52
N GLU A 123 6.91 -6.11 -11.48
CA GLU A 123 6.21 -6.94 -12.44
C GLU A 123 4.72 -7.08 -12.07
N PRO A 124 3.81 -7.17 -13.06
CA PRO A 124 2.37 -7.27 -12.86
C PRO A 124 1.95 -8.70 -12.50
N LEU A 125 2.41 -9.19 -11.34
CA LEU A 125 2.29 -10.57 -10.91
C LEU A 125 1.09 -10.78 -9.96
N ASN A 126 0.66 -12.02 -9.83
CA ASN A 126 -0.22 -12.45 -8.75
C ASN A 126 0.61 -13.20 -7.69
N PRO A 127 1.04 -12.56 -6.58
CA PRO A 127 1.91 -13.21 -5.61
C PRO A 127 1.23 -14.32 -4.82
N ILE A 128 -0.11 -14.34 -4.76
CA ILE A 128 -0.88 -15.38 -4.05
C ILE A 128 -0.59 -16.77 -4.63
N LEU A 129 -0.37 -16.85 -5.94
CA LEU A 129 -0.16 -18.10 -6.67
C LEU A 129 1.32 -18.53 -6.73
N SER A 130 2.24 -17.69 -6.24
CA SER A 130 3.68 -17.97 -6.33
C SER A 130 4.16 -19.08 -5.39
N LEU A 131 3.39 -19.37 -4.33
CA LEU A 131 3.57 -20.53 -3.46
C LEU A 131 2.24 -21.27 -3.30
N THR A 132 2.30 -22.58 -3.07
CA THR A 132 1.13 -23.35 -2.64
C THR A 132 0.76 -23.00 -1.21
N ASP A 133 -0.47 -23.30 -0.79
CA ASP A 133 -0.91 -23.03 0.57
C ASP A 133 -0.11 -23.84 1.61
N GLU A 134 0.27 -25.08 1.27
CA GLU A 134 1.14 -25.91 2.11
C GLU A 134 2.52 -25.28 2.27
N ALA A 135 3.11 -24.73 1.20
CA ALA A 135 4.41 -24.06 1.27
C ALA A 135 4.35 -22.76 2.09
N LYS A 136 3.21 -22.04 2.07
CA LYS A 136 2.99 -20.86 2.92
C LYS A 136 2.91 -21.22 4.39
N VAL A 137 2.15 -22.26 4.71
CA VAL A 137 2.01 -22.79 6.08
C VAL A 137 3.35 -23.32 6.60
N GLU A 138 4.06 -24.09 5.79
CA GLU A 138 5.39 -24.61 6.11
C GLU A 138 6.38 -23.47 6.40
N LEU A 139 6.38 -22.41 5.60
CA LEU A 139 7.22 -21.23 5.86
C LEU A 139 6.93 -20.62 7.24
N LEU A 140 5.64 -20.47 7.61
CA LEU A 140 5.28 -19.95 8.93
C LEU A 140 5.75 -20.87 10.07
N HIS A 141 5.63 -22.18 9.92
CA HIS A 141 6.14 -23.14 10.90
C HIS A 141 7.66 -23.08 11.04
N GLN A 142 8.39 -22.91 9.93
CA GLN A 142 9.84 -22.74 9.97
C GLN A 142 10.26 -21.48 10.74
N VAL A 143 9.53 -20.38 10.56
CA VAL A 143 9.75 -19.12 11.29
C VAL A 143 9.45 -19.28 12.79
N ASP A 144 8.35 -19.95 13.16
CA ASP A 144 8.02 -20.26 14.56
C ASP A 144 9.09 -21.13 15.23
N ALA A 145 9.49 -22.22 14.56
CA ALA A 145 10.52 -23.12 15.06
C ALA A 145 11.86 -22.40 15.26
N GLU A 146 12.26 -21.55 14.31
CA GLU A 146 13.50 -20.78 14.41
C GLU A 146 13.47 -19.78 15.56
N ALA A 147 12.36 -19.08 15.76
CA ALA A 147 12.21 -18.16 16.89
C ALA A 147 12.34 -18.89 18.23
N ARG A 148 11.65 -20.02 18.41
CA ARG A 148 11.71 -20.83 19.64
C ARG A 148 13.08 -21.46 19.88
N ARG A 149 13.78 -21.82 18.80
CA ARG A 149 15.16 -22.35 18.86
C ARG A 149 16.17 -21.29 19.27
N ALA A 150 15.92 -20.01 18.95
CA ALA A 150 16.87 -18.94 19.18
C ALA A 150 17.10 -18.63 20.66
N ASP A 151 16.08 -18.72 21.52
CA ASP A 151 16.22 -18.51 22.97
C ASP A 151 15.10 -19.21 23.76
N PRO A 152 15.40 -19.92 24.86
CA PRO A 152 14.39 -20.62 25.67
C PRO A 152 13.40 -19.69 26.40
N ARG A 153 13.69 -18.38 26.50
CA ARG A 153 12.79 -17.38 27.09
C ARG A 153 11.64 -17.00 26.17
N VAL A 154 11.67 -17.40 24.90
CA VAL A 154 10.58 -17.17 23.95
C VAL A 154 9.35 -17.96 24.39
N SER A 155 8.34 -17.25 24.92
CA SER A 155 7.12 -17.86 25.44
C SER A 155 6.02 -17.94 24.39
N GLN A 156 5.92 -16.95 23.50
CA GLN A 156 4.90 -16.87 22.45
C GLN A 156 5.51 -16.37 21.14
N VAL A 157 5.02 -16.93 20.04
CA VAL A 157 5.39 -16.53 18.68
C VAL A 157 4.11 -16.38 17.87
N VAL A 158 3.96 -15.21 17.24
CA VAL A 158 2.88 -14.92 16.29
C VAL A 158 3.52 -14.49 14.98
N THR A 159 3.26 -15.23 13.90
CA THR A 159 3.76 -14.92 12.57
C THR A 159 2.60 -14.74 11.61
N SER A 160 2.72 -13.77 10.69
CA SER A 160 1.69 -13.56 9.67
C SER A 160 2.29 -13.32 8.30
N LEU A 161 1.70 -13.97 7.29
CA LEU A 161 2.05 -13.83 5.89
C LEU A 161 0.87 -13.24 5.13
N VAL A 162 1.11 -12.19 4.37
CA VAL A 162 0.11 -11.50 3.54
C VAL A 162 0.61 -11.43 2.10
N ALA A 163 -0.25 -11.73 1.14
CA ALA A 163 -0.02 -11.54 -0.28
C ALA A 163 -1.22 -10.82 -0.91
N VAL A 164 -0.95 -9.76 -1.68
CA VAL A 164 -1.95 -8.93 -2.34
C VAL A 164 -1.63 -8.80 -3.82
N GLN A 165 -2.65 -8.99 -4.67
CA GLN A 165 -2.66 -8.48 -6.03
C GLN A 165 -3.71 -7.38 -6.13
N ASP A 166 -3.27 -6.13 -6.29
CA ASP A 166 -4.15 -4.98 -6.47
C ASP A 166 -4.07 -4.47 -7.91
N THR A 167 -5.16 -4.56 -8.65
CA THR A 167 -5.25 -4.10 -10.05
C THR A 167 -6.11 -2.86 -10.11
N ILE A 168 -5.61 -1.80 -10.76
CA ILE A 168 -6.32 -0.53 -10.87
C ILE A 168 -6.40 -0.06 -12.31
N LEU A 169 -7.45 0.70 -12.61
CA LEU A 169 -7.66 1.39 -13.87
C LEU A 169 -8.21 2.78 -13.58
N VAL A 170 -7.62 3.82 -14.16
CA VAL A 170 -8.07 5.20 -14.01
C VAL A 170 -8.41 5.74 -15.38
N LEU A 171 -9.64 6.22 -15.54
CA LEU A 171 -10.11 6.98 -16.68
C LEU A 171 -10.35 8.43 -16.26
N THR A 172 -9.77 9.37 -16.98
CA THR A 172 -9.91 10.81 -16.74
C THR A 172 -10.76 11.47 -17.83
N ASP A 173 -11.31 12.63 -17.54
CA ASP A 173 -12.20 13.41 -18.41
C ASP A 173 -11.55 14.03 -19.66
N ASP A 174 -10.22 14.05 -19.71
CA ASP A 174 -9.44 14.30 -20.93
C ASP A 174 -9.28 13.05 -21.82
N GLY A 175 -9.85 11.92 -21.38
CA GLY A 175 -9.87 10.66 -22.08
C GLY A 175 -8.67 9.76 -21.78
N ARG A 176 -7.72 10.15 -20.93
CA ARG A 176 -6.59 9.27 -20.62
C ARG A 176 -7.04 8.10 -19.75
N MET A 177 -6.62 6.91 -20.18
CA MET A 177 -6.79 5.66 -19.45
C MET A 177 -5.42 5.10 -19.05
N SER A 178 -5.23 4.87 -17.75
CA SER A 178 -3.98 4.35 -17.16
C SER A 178 -4.28 3.18 -16.24
N ALA A 179 -3.39 2.19 -16.19
CA ALA A 179 -3.58 1.00 -15.38
C ALA A 179 -2.30 0.53 -14.70
N ASP A 180 -2.46 -0.18 -13.60
CA ASP A 180 -1.37 -0.73 -12.81
C ASP A 180 -1.78 -2.06 -12.17
N VAL A 181 -0.82 -2.97 -12.00
CA VAL A 181 -1.01 -4.28 -11.36
C VAL A 181 0.08 -4.43 -10.31
N ARG A 182 -0.36 -4.42 -9.04
CA ARG A 182 0.46 -4.12 -7.88
C ARG A 182 0.58 -5.34 -6.98
N PRO A 183 1.64 -6.16 -7.12
CA PRO A 183 1.92 -7.17 -6.12
C PRO A 183 2.37 -6.49 -4.83
N LEU A 184 2.02 -7.09 -3.68
CA LEU A 184 2.61 -6.77 -2.40
C LEU A 184 2.61 -8.02 -1.52
N VAL A 185 3.77 -8.39 -0.99
CA VAL A 185 3.90 -9.46 0.01
C VAL A 185 4.49 -8.91 1.29
N ARG A 186 4.06 -9.43 2.44
CA ARG A 186 4.55 -9.02 3.76
C ARG A 186 4.59 -10.22 4.71
N LEU A 187 5.69 -10.36 5.44
CA LEU A 187 5.85 -11.30 6.54
C LEU A 187 6.13 -10.50 7.81
N ASN A 188 5.40 -10.80 8.88
CA ASN A 188 5.59 -10.21 10.20
C ASN A 188 5.87 -11.31 11.22
N VAL A 189 6.74 -11.02 12.17
CA VAL A 189 7.07 -11.89 13.31
C VAL A 189 6.96 -11.06 14.58
N ASN A 190 6.12 -11.50 15.51
CA ASN A 190 5.99 -10.93 16.85
C ASN A 190 6.36 -12.00 17.87
N ILE A 191 7.19 -11.61 18.82
CA ILE A 191 7.73 -12.46 19.88
C ILE A 191 7.35 -11.87 21.22
N VAL A 192 6.92 -12.73 22.14
CA VAL A 192 6.91 -12.45 23.57
C VAL A 192 8.00 -13.29 24.21
N ALA A 193 8.87 -12.64 24.97
CA ALA A 193 9.87 -13.31 25.80
C ALA A 193 9.55 -13.07 27.28
N GLU A 194 9.76 -14.10 28.10
CA GLU A 194 9.50 -14.07 29.55
C GLU A 194 10.74 -14.52 30.33
N GLN A 195 11.08 -13.76 31.37
CA GLN A 195 12.10 -14.14 32.34
C GLN A 195 11.74 -13.58 33.73
N ASP A 196 11.75 -14.44 34.75
CA ASP A 196 11.52 -14.05 36.15
C ASP A 196 10.21 -13.26 36.37
N GLY A 197 9.15 -13.62 35.63
CA GLY A 197 7.84 -12.95 35.67
C GLY A 197 7.76 -11.63 34.88
N ARG A 198 8.87 -11.14 34.31
CA ARG A 198 8.87 -10.01 33.36
C ARG A 198 8.61 -10.52 31.95
N ARG A 199 7.71 -9.86 31.23
CA ARG A 199 7.41 -10.13 29.82
C ARG A 199 7.70 -8.89 28.97
N GLU A 200 8.37 -9.08 27.85
CA GLU A 200 8.61 -8.03 26.86
C GLU A 200 8.41 -8.57 25.45
N GLN A 201 8.28 -7.64 24.50
CA GLN A 201 7.95 -7.97 23.12
C GLN A 201 9.05 -7.52 22.16
N GLY A 202 9.16 -8.25 21.05
CA GLY A 202 10.01 -7.92 19.93
C GLY A 202 9.28 -8.17 18.62
N HIS A 203 9.54 -7.32 17.63
CA HIS A 203 8.92 -7.41 16.32
C HIS A 203 9.99 -7.29 15.23
N SER A 204 9.81 -8.06 14.16
CA SER A 204 10.55 -7.90 12.92
C SER A 204 9.69 -8.36 11.75
N GLY A 205 10.08 -7.96 10.55
CA GLY A 205 9.36 -8.31 9.36
C GLY A 205 9.78 -7.44 8.19
N GLY A 206 9.10 -7.65 7.07
CA GLY A 206 9.34 -6.90 5.87
C GLY A 206 8.47 -7.37 4.73
N GLY A 207 8.67 -6.75 3.58
CA GLY A 207 7.87 -7.03 2.40
C GLY A 207 8.45 -6.39 1.15
N ALA A 208 7.83 -6.70 0.03
CA ALA A 208 8.22 -6.17 -1.26
C ALA A 208 7.04 -6.24 -2.24
N ARG A 209 7.14 -5.46 -3.32
CA ARG A 209 6.28 -5.63 -4.50
C ARG A 209 6.83 -6.74 -5.40
N GLN A 210 6.81 -7.97 -4.90
CA GLN A 210 7.34 -9.18 -5.54
C GLN A 210 6.47 -10.41 -5.20
N GLU A 211 6.89 -11.58 -5.64
CA GLU A 211 6.31 -12.89 -5.28
C GLU A 211 6.70 -13.33 -3.86
N LEU A 212 6.00 -14.33 -3.32
CA LEU A 212 6.24 -14.87 -1.99
C LEU A 212 7.61 -15.56 -1.86
N ASN A 213 8.18 -16.04 -2.96
CA ASN A 213 9.54 -16.58 -3.02
C ASN A 213 10.59 -15.62 -2.46
N PHE A 214 10.31 -14.31 -2.47
CA PHE A 214 11.09 -13.30 -1.77
C PHE A 214 11.44 -13.69 -0.33
N PHE A 215 10.57 -14.38 0.41
CA PHE A 215 10.85 -14.76 1.79
C PHE A 215 11.76 -15.99 1.94
N LEU A 216 11.89 -16.79 0.87
CA LEU A 216 12.71 -18.01 0.84
C LEU A 216 14.18 -17.71 0.48
N GLU A 217 14.46 -16.53 -0.04
CA GLU A 217 15.82 -16.12 -0.42
C GLU A 217 16.69 -15.83 0.81
N GLN A 218 17.92 -16.34 0.84
CA GLN A 218 18.95 -15.93 1.80
C GLN A 218 18.50 -15.99 3.27
N ASP A 219 17.69 -16.99 3.62
CA ASP A 219 17.08 -17.14 4.95
C ASP A 219 16.32 -15.89 5.44
N ARG A 220 15.78 -15.07 4.53
CA ARG A 220 15.18 -13.77 4.87
C ARG A 220 14.09 -13.90 5.93
N ALA A 221 13.17 -14.85 5.77
CA ALA A 221 12.12 -15.11 6.76
C ALA A 221 12.67 -15.51 8.14
N LEU A 222 13.62 -16.44 8.16
CA LEU A 222 14.28 -16.90 9.39
C LEU A 222 15.11 -15.78 10.04
N GLY A 223 15.67 -14.88 9.23
CA GLY A 223 16.35 -13.68 9.68
C GLY A 223 15.42 -12.74 10.44
N TYR A 224 14.18 -12.57 9.98
CA TYR A 224 13.17 -11.82 10.74
C TYR A 224 12.84 -12.48 12.08
N ALA A 225 12.75 -13.81 12.14
CA ALA A 225 12.54 -14.52 13.41
C ALA A 225 13.64 -14.20 14.43
N ARG A 226 14.90 -14.35 14.02
CA ARG A 226 16.06 -14.07 14.88
C ARG A 226 16.11 -12.61 15.32
N GLU A 227 15.81 -11.67 14.44
CA GLU A 227 15.80 -10.24 14.78
C GLU A 227 14.66 -9.90 15.76
N ALA A 228 13.46 -10.47 15.58
CA ALA A 228 12.35 -10.26 16.51
C ALA A 228 12.69 -10.79 17.91
N VAL A 229 13.32 -11.97 18.00
CA VAL A 229 13.82 -12.51 19.28
C VAL A 229 14.87 -11.58 19.87
N ARG A 230 15.86 -11.14 19.09
CA ARG A 230 16.90 -10.22 19.56
C ARG A 230 16.30 -8.92 20.15
N GLN A 231 15.30 -8.34 19.49
CA GLN A 231 14.59 -7.15 19.99
C GLN A 231 13.86 -7.43 21.31
N ALA A 232 13.17 -8.56 21.43
CA ALA A 232 12.47 -8.93 22.67
C ALA A 232 13.44 -9.08 23.85
N LEU A 233 14.60 -9.70 23.62
CA LEU A 233 15.64 -9.87 24.64
C LEU A 233 16.29 -8.55 25.06
N VAL A 234 16.56 -7.65 24.10
CA VAL A 234 17.05 -6.29 24.42
C VAL A 234 16.03 -5.55 25.30
N SER A 235 14.74 -5.66 25.00
CA SER A 235 13.68 -5.07 25.82
C SER A 235 13.62 -5.68 27.22
N LEU A 236 13.78 -7.01 27.36
CA LEU A 236 13.84 -7.69 28.67
C LEU A 236 14.98 -7.19 29.56
N GLU A 237 16.10 -6.82 28.96
CA GLU A 237 17.29 -6.34 29.66
C GLU A 237 17.29 -4.82 29.87
N ALA A 238 16.43 -4.09 29.16
CA ALA A 238 16.39 -2.63 29.21
C ALA A 238 15.95 -2.10 30.57
N GLY A 239 16.66 -1.05 31.03
CA GLY A 239 16.31 -0.22 32.17
C GLY A 239 15.64 1.10 31.77
N ALA A 240 15.42 1.98 32.73
CA ALA A 240 14.81 3.29 32.47
C ALA A 240 15.68 4.16 31.55
N ALA A 241 15.07 4.74 30.52
CA ALA A 241 15.73 5.70 29.65
C ALA A 241 15.93 7.06 30.36
N PRO A 242 17.02 7.79 30.07
CA PRO A 242 17.25 9.13 30.62
C PRO A 242 16.21 10.15 30.13
N ALA A 243 15.90 11.16 30.95
CA ALA A 243 14.96 12.22 30.61
C ALA A 243 15.66 13.56 30.34
N GLY A 244 15.14 14.32 29.37
CA GLY A 244 15.62 15.68 29.03
C GLY A 244 16.14 15.80 27.60
N SER A 245 16.57 17.01 27.23
CA SER A 245 17.20 17.25 25.93
C SER A 245 18.59 16.63 25.91
N MET A 246 18.87 15.84 24.88
CA MET A 246 20.14 15.15 24.70
C MET A 246 20.44 14.91 23.22
N THR A 247 21.68 14.55 22.93
CA THR A 247 22.08 14.12 21.58
C THR A 247 21.58 12.71 21.34
N VAL A 248 20.89 12.49 20.21
CA VAL A 248 20.38 11.19 19.77
C VAL A 248 21.04 10.82 18.45
N VAL A 249 21.62 9.62 18.39
CA VAL A 249 22.15 9.04 17.15
C VAL A 249 21.12 8.07 16.60
N LEU A 250 20.68 8.29 15.37
CA LEU A 250 19.72 7.43 14.69
C LEU A 250 20.45 6.43 13.78
N GLY A 251 20.07 5.17 13.88
CA GLY A 251 20.50 4.13 12.94
C GLY A 251 19.95 4.36 11.53
N ALA A 252 20.48 3.63 10.56
CA ALA A 252 19.97 3.66 9.19
C ALA A 252 18.62 2.90 9.06
N GLY A 253 17.86 3.17 7.99
CA GLY A 253 16.63 2.44 7.66
C GLY A 253 15.38 3.03 8.33
N TRP A 254 14.65 2.22 9.10
CA TRP A 254 13.36 2.60 9.71
C TRP A 254 13.38 3.86 10.59
N PRO A 255 14.47 4.22 11.31
CA PRO A 255 14.56 5.50 12.01
C PRO A 255 14.39 6.73 11.11
N GLY A 256 14.42 6.55 9.79
CA GLY A 256 13.96 7.53 8.80
C GLY A 256 12.50 7.98 8.98
N VAL A 257 11.72 7.32 9.85
CA VAL A 257 10.42 7.83 10.34
C VAL A 257 10.52 9.28 10.83
N LEU A 258 11.66 9.68 11.42
CA LEU A 258 11.88 11.08 11.80
C LEU A 258 11.65 12.03 10.62
N LEU A 259 12.10 11.65 9.43
CA LEU A 259 11.98 12.47 8.23
C LEU A 259 10.54 12.48 7.72
N HIS A 260 9.86 11.33 7.78
CA HIS A 260 8.45 11.21 7.43
C HIS A 260 7.59 12.15 8.27
N GLU A 261 7.77 12.13 9.59
CA GLU A 261 6.99 12.94 10.52
C GLU A 261 7.41 14.42 10.53
N ALA A 262 8.71 14.70 10.60
CA ALA A 262 9.21 16.06 10.80
C ALA A 262 9.01 16.95 9.58
N ILE A 263 9.10 16.38 8.38
CA ILE A 263 9.00 17.15 7.13
C ILE A 263 8.11 16.49 6.06
N GLY A 264 7.96 15.17 6.03
CA GLY A 264 7.22 14.46 5.00
C GLY A 264 5.77 14.95 4.88
N HIS A 265 4.98 14.78 5.96
CA HIS A 265 3.61 15.28 6.00
C HIS A 265 3.51 16.81 5.80
N GLY A 266 4.46 17.58 6.36
CA GLY A 266 4.49 19.03 6.20
C GLY A 266 4.73 19.51 4.76
N LEU A 267 5.28 18.65 3.90
CA LEU A 267 5.53 18.90 2.48
C LEU A 267 4.42 18.38 1.56
N GLU A 268 3.39 17.72 2.09
CA GLU A 268 2.23 17.33 1.30
C GLU A 268 1.48 18.58 0.81
N GLY A 269 1.15 18.60 -0.48
CA GLY A 269 0.73 19.82 -1.19
C GLY A 269 -0.65 20.33 -0.76
N ASP A 270 -1.51 19.48 -0.22
CA ASP A 270 -2.85 19.83 0.23
C ASP A 270 -2.84 20.69 1.50
N PHE A 271 -1.96 20.40 2.47
CA PHE A 271 -1.74 21.26 3.64
C PHE A 271 -1.22 22.63 3.21
N ASN A 272 -0.23 22.65 2.31
CA ASN A 272 0.40 23.87 1.82
C ASN A 272 -0.56 24.75 1.00
N ARG A 273 -1.47 24.13 0.24
CA ARG A 273 -2.51 24.84 -0.53
C ARG A 273 -3.56 25.49 0.37
N LYS A 274 -4.02 24.81 1.43
CA LYS A 274 -5.08 25.32 2.33
C LYS A 274 -4.60 26.41 3.28
N ALA A 275 -3.36 26.35 3.73
CA ALA A 275 -2.72 27.44 4.48
C ALA A 275 -1.18 27.27 4.42
N PRO A 276 -0.42 28.28 3.94
CA PRO A 276 1.04 28.20 3.95
C PRO A 276 1.55 28.17 5.41
N ARG A 277 2.05 27.01 5.84
CA ARG A 277 2.74 26.87 7.14
C ARG A 277 4.21 27.25 7.01
N LEU A 278 4.89 27.26 8.16
CA LEU A 278 6.33 27.52 8.39
C LEU A 278 7.27 27.02 7.27
N LEU A 279 6.99 25.88 6.62
CA LEU A 279 7.87 25.33 5.59
C LEU A 279 7.83 26.07 4.24
N LEU A 280 6.69 26.60 3.80
CA LEU A 280 6.65 27.41 2.57
C LEU A 280 7.44 28.71 2.78
N ALA A 281 7.36 29.28 3.99
CA ALA A 281 8.19 30.41 4.40
C ALA A 281 9.68 30.04 4.56
N ALA A 282 9.99 28.81 4.98
CA ALA A 282 11.36 28.27 5.06
C ALA A 282 11.99 28.06 3.66
N LEU A 283 11.22 27.55 2.70
CA LEU A 283 11.64 27.38 1.31
C LEU A 283 11.87 28.75 0.64
N ALA A 284 11.00 29.71 0.90
CA ALA A 284 11.17 31.09 0.42
C ALA A 284 12.37 31.82 1.05
N SER A 285 12.78 31.43 2.27
CA SER A 285 13.92 32.02 2.99
C SER A 285 15.26 31.31 2.75
N GLY A 286 15.31 30.30 1.87
CA GLY A 286 16.55 29.69 1.43
C GLY A 286 17.17 28.68 2.41
N LEU A 287 16.36 28.07 3.31
CA LEU A 287 16.81 26.95 4.14
C LEU A 287 17.23 25.77 3.26
N ARG A 288 18.54 25.60 3.06
CA ARG A 288 19.14 24.45 2.38
C ARG A 288 19.85 23.57 3.42
N PRO A 289 19.28 22.42 3.81
CA PRO A 289 20.09 21.38 4.44
C PRO A 289 21.19 20.99 3.43
N ARG A 290 22.46 21.10 3.84
CA ARG A 290 23.62 20.97 2.92
C ARG A 290 23.84 19.55 2.36
N ALA A 291 23.02 18.54 2.71
CA ALA A 291 23.33 17.15 2.39
C ALA A 291 22.13 16.18 2.36
N SER A 292 21.00 16.52 1.73
CA SER A 292 19.90 15.54 1.59
C SER A 292 19.15 15.62 0.26
N THR A 293 18.96 14.46 -0.37
CA THR A 293 18.17 14.23 -1.59
C THR A 293 17.23 13.05 -1.36
N TRP A 294 15.99 13.16 -1.86
CA TRP A 294 14.90 12.21 -1.62
C TRP A 294 14.29 11.74 -2.95
N SER A 295 13.80 10.50 -3.04
CA SER A 295 13.16 10.00 -4.26
C SER A 295 12.10 8.95 -3.98
N THR A 296 10.99 9.02 -4.73
CA THR A 296 9.93 7.99 -4.79
C THR A 296 10.11 7.03 -5.98
N THR A 297 11.13 7.24 -6.81
CA THR A 297 11.35 6.49 -8.07
C THR A 297 12.31 5.31 -7.94
N ALA A 298 12.75 5.02 -6.71
CA ALA A 298 13.54 3.85 -6.41
C ALA A 298 12.69 2.59 -6.66
N PRO A 299 13.19 1.60 -7.43
CA PRO A 299 12.62 0.25 -7.40
C PRO A 299 12.61 -0.20 -5.93
N CYS A 300 11.61 -0.94 -5.47
CA CYS A 300 11.50 -1.43 -4.08
C CYS A 300 12.83 -2.06 -3.62
N LEU A 301 13.68 -1.27 -2.98
CA LEU A 301 14.86 -1.74 -2.27
C LEU A 301 14.36 -2.14 -0.89
N ALA A 302 14.52 -3.43 -0.58
CA ALA A 302 14.19 -3.96 0.73
C ALA A 302 14.82 -3.08 1.81
N ALA A 303 14.00 -2.50 2.68
CA ALA A 303 14.46 -1.98 3.95
C ALA A 303 14.78 -3.18 4.87
N ALA A 304 15.82 -3.94 4.52
CA ALA A 304 16.43 -4.86 5.46
C ALA A 304 17.24 -3.99 6.44
N ALA A 305 16.80 -3.93 7.69
CA ALA A 305 17.64 -3.48 8.77
C ALA A 305 18.93 -4.33 8.74
N ARG A 306 20.06 -3.68 8.56
CA ARG A 306 21.38 -4.25 8.87
C ARG A 306 21.78 -3.75 10.25
#